data_AF-A0A0P7ZU11-F1
#
_entry.id   AF-A0A0P7ZU11-F1
#
_cell.length_a   1.000
_cell.length_b   1.000
_cell.length_c   1.000
_cell.angle_alpha   90.00
_cell.angle_beta   90.00
_cell.angle_gamma   90.00
#
_symmetry.space_group_name_H-M   'P 1'
#
loop_
_entity.id
_entity.type
_entity.pdbx_description
1 polymer ?
#
loop_
_entity_poly.entity_id
_entity_poly.type
_entity_poly.pdbx_seq_one_letter_code
_entity_poly.pdbx_strand_id
1 'polypeptide(L)'
;MIIAFPPDFSMPLVLLALFLGLITYLVISRSFTNMTTTPIWMLWLVMMTPVLVLTLWMLINGDEPPPPILIYGLLILCPLLYAVMILVGASAKSGNKPPADKPAKSLVDSPHATADKAENKASSKPITRDEETLLQRCFPWSIYYLQDIEYRPQAMICKGKLKTSPGEAYQAVQENVEGSFGDRFLVLLQEGLNGKPFFALVPNPQSKKFQNSLPPATDAVSESMRAVQIARLKKLNDKSTLTRPGLALALAITTLVTTTFAGIAFIGGVEDPQALMADPTLLRQGFAYGLSLMFILGVHESGHYIATRYHKLKSTLPYFIPVPFFLGTFGAFIQMRSPMPNRRALFDIGIAGPLSGLVVSLPILLWGLAHSTVVPLTEASALFTFESVDPSRSILLLLISKLALGSTLQAESALNLHPVAISGCLGLIVTALNLMPVGQLDGGHIVHAMYGQRTAAVVSQVARFLMLILSFVYDEFFLWAILLLFIPSDEPALNDVSELNGPRDFLGLLSLALLVLIILPAPPSWAAMIL
;
A
#
# COMPACT_ATOMS: atom_id res chain seq x y z
N MET A 1 -9.05 29.83 -1.09
CA MET A 1 -8.39 30.81 -1.97
C MET A 1 -7.64 30.03 -3.02
N ILE A 2 -8.01 30.19 -4.28
CA ILE A 2 -7.43 29.48 -5.43
C ILE A 2 -5.93 29.80 -5.45
N ILE A 3 -5.10 28.78 -5.58
CA ILE A 3 -3.63 28.90 -5.61
C ILE A 3 -3.26 29.91 -6.70
N ALA A 4 -2.87 31.11 -6.30
CA ALA A 4 -2.21 32.06 -7.18
C ALA A 4 -0.77 31.57 -7.33
N PHE A 5 -0.50 30.88 -8.44
CA PHE A 5 0.87 30.55 -8.81
C PHE A 5 1.55 31.81 -9.34
N PRO A 6 2.80 32.09 -8.97
CA PRO A 6 3.54 33.24 -9.48
C PRO A 6 3.76 33.13 -11.01
N PRO A 7 3.91 34.26 -11.72
CA PRO A 7 3.79 34.37 -13.19
C PRO A 7 4.86 33.61 -14.03
N ASP A 8 5.86 32.99 -13.40
CA ASP A 8 6.96 32.29 -14.08
C ASP A 8 6.80 30.74 -14.14
N PHE A 9 5.62 30.20 -13.78
CA PHE A 9 5.41 28.76 -13.55
C PHE A 9 4.90 27.90 -14.74
N SER A 10 4.85 28.43 -15.96
CA SER A 10 4.29 27.70 -17.13
C SER A 10 5.12 26.47 -17.55
N MET A 11 6.45 26.55 -17.47
CA MET A 11 7.37 25.45 -17.82
C MET A 11 7.36 24.26 -16.83
N PRO A 12 7.40 24.46 -15.50
CA PRO A 12 7.36 23.34 -14.55
C PRO A 12 6.02 22.57 -14.57
N LEU A 13 4.91 23.23 -14.89
CA LEU A 13 3.59 22.58 -14.92
C LEU A 13 3.44 21.66 -16.14
N VAL A 14 3.98 22.07 -17.29
CA VAL A 14 4.07 21.22 -18.49
C VAL A 14 5.03 20.04 -18.25
N LEU A 15 6.18 20.28 -17.60
CA LEU A 15 7.12 19.21 -17.22
C LEU A 15 6.49 18.21 -16.24
N LEU A 16 5.72 18.68 -15.27
CA LEU A 16 4.97 17.85 -14.33
C LEU A 16 3.90 17.02 -15.06
N ALA A 17 3.15 17.62 -15.99
CA ALA A 17 2.15 16.92 -16.78
C ALA A 17 2.78 15.83 -17.68
N LEU A 18 3.93 16.11 -18.29
CA LEU A 18 4.70 15.14 -19.08
C LEU A 18 5.24 14.00 -18.22
N PHE A 19 5.78 14.32 -17.04
CA PHE A 19 6.31 13.33 -16.09
C PHE A 19 5.19 12.44 -15.54
N LEU A 20 4.07 13.03 -15.13
CA LEU A 20 2.88 12.31 -14.69
C LEU A 20 2.31 11.46 -15.83
N GLY A 21 2.32 11.97 -17.06
CA GLY A 21 1.94 11.23 -18.27
C GLY A 21 2.80 9.99 -18.52
N LEU A 22 4.12 10.10 -18.34
CA LEU A 22 5.03 8.97 -18.48
C LEU A 22 4.80 7.91 -17.38
N ILE A 23 4.69 8.34 -16.12
CA ILE A 23 4.46 7.43 -14.99
C ILE A 23 3.13 6.70 -15.15
N THR A 24 2.06 7.43 -15.45
CA THR A 24 0.73 6.85 -15.63
C THR A 24 0.68 5.83 -16.77
N TYR A 25 1.37 6.10 -17.89
CA TYR A 25 1.49 5.14 -18.98
C TYR A 25 2.24 3.87 -18.57
N LEU A 26 3.37 4.02 -17.84
CA LEU A 26 4.15 2.89 -17.34
C LEU A 26 3.39 2.05 -16.31
N VAL A 27 2.58 2.69 -15.47
CA VAL A 27 1.74 2.01 -14.48
C VAL A 27 0.61 1.24 -15.14
N ILE A 28 -0.13 1.86 -16.08
CA ILE A 28 -1.23 1.18 -16.79
C ILE A 28 -0.70 0.02 -17.63
N SER A 29 0.42 0.21 -18.34
CA SER A 29 1.02 -0.85 -19.18
C SER A 29 1.52 -2.04 -18.36
N ARG A 30 1.97 -1.83 -17.12
CA ARG A 30 2.36 -2.92 -16.22
C ARG A 30 1.18 -3.59 -15.52
N SER A 31 0.14 -2.84 -15.18
CA SER A 31 -0.93 -3.34 -14.30
C SER A 31 -2.10 -4.00 -15.04
N PHE A 32 -2.40 -3.57 -16.28
CA PHE A 32 -3.65 -3.93 -16.96
C PHE A 32 -3.50 -4.71 -18.28
N THR A 33 -2.28 -5.03 -18.70
CA THR A 33 -1.98 -5.82 -19.93
C THR A 33 -2.71 -7.16 -19.99
N ASN A 34 -3.06 -7.74 -18.84
CA ASN A 34 -3.71 -9.04 -18.77
C ASN A 34 -5.20 -9.01 -18.38
N MET A 35 -5.77 -7.85 -18.03
CA MET A 35 -7.12 -7.79 -17.41
C MET A 35 -8.22 -7.25 -18.33
N THR A 36 -7.87 -6.52 -19.40
CA THR A 36 -8.86 -5.88 -20.28
C THR A 36 -8.47 -6.05 -21.75
N THR A 37 -9.45 -6.03 -22.66
CA THR A 37 -9.20 -5.97 -24.13
C THR A 37 -9.06 -4.53 -24.64
N THR A 38 -9.33 -3.53 -23.80
CA THR A 38 -9.20 -2.12 -24.15
C THR A 38 -7.73 -1.73 -24.38
N PRO A 39 -7.40 -1.03 -25.49
CA PRO A 39 -6.04 -0.59 -25.75
C PRO A 39 -5.50 0.31 -24.62
N ILE A 40 -4.27 0.05 -24.21
CA ILE A 40 -3.59 0.77 -23.10
C ILE A 40 -3.53 2.28 -23.36
N TRP A 41 -3.28 2.70 -24.60
CA TRP A 41 -3.23 4.11 -24.97
C TRP A 41 -4.56 4.83 -24.71
N MET A 42 -5.68 4.12 -24.84
CA MET A 42 -7.02 4.67 -24.68
C MET A 42 -7.37 4.83 -23.19
N LEU A 43 -7.02 3.83 -22.37
CA LEU A 43 -7.12 3.92 -20.90
C LEU A 43 -6.23 5.04 -20.35
N TRP A 44 -5.02 5.17 -20.89
CA TRP A 44 -4.10 6.25 -20.53
C TRP A 44 -4.64 7.63 -20.89
N LEU A 45 -5.18 7.78 -22.11
CA LEU A 45 -5.73 9.05 -22.58
C LEU A 45 -6.86 9.54 -21.68
N VAL A 46 -7.82 8.67 -21.36
CA VAL A 46 -8.96 9.02 -20.49
C VAL A 46 -8.49 9.46 -19.11
N MET A 47 -7.48 8.79 -18.56
CA MET A 47 -6.94 9.12 -17.24
C MET A 47 -6.11 10.41 -17.23
N MET A 48 -5.43 10.73 -18.34
CA MET A 48 -4.66 11.97 -18.49
C MET A 48 -5.51 13.17 -18.94
N THR A 49 -6.76 12.95 -19.37
CA THR A 49 -7.64 14.01 -19.88
C THR A 49 -7.83 15.16 -18.88
N PRO A 50 -8.09 14.94 -17.57
CA PRO A 50 -8.21 16.04 -16.61
C PRO A 50 -6.94 16.88 -16.52
N VAL A 51 -5.77 16.22 -16.46
CA VAL A 51 -4.47 16.90 -16.38
C VAL A 51 -4.21 17.72 -17.64
N LEU A 52 -4.39 17.12 -18.82
CA LEU A 52 -4.14 17.79 -20.10
C LEU A 52 -5.08 18.99 -20.32
N VAL A 53 -6.36 18.85 -19.99
CA VAL A 53 -7.35 19.93 -20.17
C VAL A 53 -7.11 21.07 -19.18
N LEU A 54 -6.74 20.77 -17.93
CA LEU A 54 -6.42 21.80 -16.94
C LEU A 54 -5.09 22.51 -17.26
N THR A 55 -4.07 21.77 -17.71
CA THR A 55 -2.81 22.37 -18.18
C THR A 55 -3.03 23.24 -19.42
N LEU A 56 -3.86 22.79 -20.37
CA LEU A 56 -4.20 23.58 -21.55
C LEU A 56 -5.01 24.84 -21.19
N TRP A 57 -5.93 24.74 -20.23
CA TRP A 57 -6.66 25.90 -19.72
C TRP A 57 -5.73 26.97 -19.17
N MET A 58 -4.78 26.58 -18.31
CA MET A 58 -3.79 27.51 -17.76
C MET A 58 -2.86 28.10 -18.84
N LEU A 59 -2.52 27.35 -19.89
CA LEU A 59 -1.71 27.86 -21.00
C LEU A 59 -2.43 28.93 -21.84
N ILE A 60 -3.76 28.83 -21.96
CA ILE A 60 -4.56 29.75 -22.78
C ILE A 60 -5.03 30.95 -21.95
N ASN A 61 -5.49 30.71 -20.71
CA ASN A 61 -6.14 31.71 -19.87
C ASN A 61 -5.25 32.24 -18.73
N GLY A 62 -3.98 31.82 -18.67
CA GLY A 62 -3.03 32.27 -17.66
C GLY A 62 -3.48 31.89 -16.25
N ASP A 63 -3.55 32.89 -15.37
CA ASP A 63 -3.89 32.72 -13.95
C ASP A 63 -5.40 32.65 -13.68
N GLU A 64 -6.25 32.72 -14.71
CA GLU A 64 -7.69 32.59 -14.50
C GLU A 64 -8.07 31.14 -14.16
N PRO A 65 -8.70 30.91 -12.99
CA PRO A 65 -9.08 29.57 -12.58
C PRO A 65 -10.08 28.93 -13.55
N PRO A 66 -9.91 27.64 -13.88
CA PRO A 66 -10.90 26.94 -14.69
C PRO A 66 -12.27 26.96 -14.01
N PRO A 67 -13.36 27.10 -14.79
CA PRO A 67 -14.69 27.13 -14.25
C PRO A 67 -14.94 25.83 -13.46
N PRO A 68 -15.53 25.90 -12.25
CA PRO A 68 -15.66 24.73 -11.38
C PRO A 68 -16.39 23.57 -12.08
N ILE A 69 -17.37 23.86 -12.93
CA ILE A 69 -18.10 22.87 -13.74
C ILE A 69 -17.16 22.04 -14.63
N LEU A 70 -16.14 22.66 -15.22
CA LEU A 70 -15.15 21.98 -16.06
C LEU A 70 -14.28 21.04 -15.21
N ILE A 71 -13.81 21.53 -14.06
CA ILE A 71 -12.99 20.75 -13.11
C ILE A 71 -13.79 19.55 -12.60
N TYR A 72 -14.99 19.79 -12.06
CA TYR A 72 -15.85 18.74 -11.50
C TYR A 72 -16.33 17.77 -12.58
N GLY A 73 -16.68 18.27 -13.77
CA GLY A 73 -17.08 17.45 -14.90
C GLY A 73 -15.99 16.47 -15.31
N LEU A 74 -14.74 16.94 -15.45
CA LEU A 74 -13.59 16.09 -15.80
C LEU A 74 -13.28 15.08 -14.70
N LEU A 75 -13.31 15.48 -13.43
CA LEU A 75 -12.98 14.60 -12.29
C LEU A 75 -14.02 13.52 -12.02
N ILE A 76 -15.28 13.70 -12.44
CA ILE A 76 -16.33 12.68 -12.32
C ILE A 76 -16.39 11.81 -13.58
N LEU A 77 -16.37 12.44 -14.76
CA LEU A 77 -16.58 11.75 -16.02
C LEU A 77 -15.39 10.86 -16.41
N CYS A 78 -14.16 11.31 -16.21
CA CYS A 78 -12.97 10.56 -16.62
C CYS A 78 -12.79 9.24 -15.81
N PRO A 79 -12.92 9.21 -14.48
CA PRO A 79 -12.88 7.96 -13.73
C PRO A 79 -14.03 7.01 -14.06
N LEU A 80 -15.23 7.55 -14.32
CA LEU A 80 -16.40 6.74 -14.69
C LEU A 80 -16.21 6.10 -16.07
N LEU A 81 -15.74 6.86 -17.07
CA LEU A 81 -15.37 6.33 -18.38
C LEU A 81 -14.25 5.29 -18.28
N TYR A 82 -13.24 5.55 -17.47
CA TYR A 82 -12.15 4.61 -17.22
C TYR A 82 -12.67 3.29 -16.62
N ALA A 83 -13.54 3.35 -15.61
CA ALA A 83 -14.15 2.18 -15.00
C ALA A 83 -15.02 1.39 -16.01
N VAL A 84 -15.85 2.09 -16.80
CA VAL A 84 -16.68 1.47 -17.84
C VAL A 84 -15.82 0.77 -18.89
N MET A 85 -14.74 1.40 -19.35
CA MET A 85 -13.82 0.80 -20.32
C MET A 85 -13.19 -0.49 -19.80
N ILE A 86 -12.78 -0.52 -18.53
CA ILE A 86 -12.25 -1.74 -17.89
C ILE A 86 -13.33 -2.82 -17.79
N LEU A 87 -14.54 -2.47 -17.35
CA LEU A 87 -15.64 -3.43 -17.18
C LEU A 87 -16.10 -4.05 -18.51
N VAL A 88 -16.22 -3.23 -19.56
CA VAL A 88 -16.55 -3.69 -20.91
C VAL A 88 -15.41 -4.54 -21.48
N GLY A 89 -14.17 -4.08 -21.32
CA GLY A 89 -12.98 -4.80 -21.76
C GLY A 89 -12.76 -6.14 -21.04
N ALA A 90 -13.19 -6.25 -19.78
CA ALA A 90 -13.17 -7.50 -19.02
C ALA A 90 -14.27 -8.48 -19.48
N SER A 91 -15.48 -7.98 -19.76
CA SER A 91 -16.61 -8.79 -20.24
C SER A 91 -16.37 -9.38 -21.63
N ALA A 92 -15.74 -8.63 -22.53
CA ALA A 92 -15.38 -9.11 -23.87
C ALA A 92 -14.38 -10.29 -23.84
N LYS A 93 -13.49 -10.33 -22.85
CA LYS A 93 -12.54 -11.44 -22.65
C LYS A 93 -13.23 -12.70 -22.12
N SER A 94 -14.34 -12.55 -21.41
CA SER A 94 -15.15 -13.67 -20.88
C SER A 94 -16.11 -14.25 -21.92
N GLY A 95 -16.60 -13.44 -22.87
CA GLY A 95 -17.53 -13.86 -23.92
C GLY A 95 -16.91 -14.66 -25.08
N ASN A 96 -15.59 -14.64 -25.26
CA ASN A 96 -14.91 -15.28 -26.40
C ASN A 96 -14.56 -16.76 -26.13
N LYS A 97 -15.52 -17.54 -25.61
CA LYS A 97 -15.43 -19.00 -25.50
C LYS A 97 -16.17 -19.60 -26.72
N PRO A 98 -15.56 -20.51 -27.50
CA PRO A 98 -16.24 -21.10 -28.65
C PRO A 98 -17.53 -21.82 -28.20
N PRO A 99 -18.61 -21.81 -29.01
CA PRO A 99 -19.86 -22.45 -28.62
C PRO A 99 -19.68 -23.96 -28.51
N ALA A 100 -20.29 -24.53 -27.48
CA ALA A 100 -20.38 -25.96 -27.26
C ALA A 100 -21.30 -26.59 -28.31
N ASP A 101 -20.73 -27.42 -29.19
CA ASP A 101 -21.53 -28.24 -30.10
C ASP A 101 -22.19 -29.42 -29.39
N LYS A 102 -23.50 -29.55 -29.67
CA LYS A 102 -24.41 -30.61 -29.24
C LYS A 102 -24.24 -31.89 -30.09
N PRO A 103 -24.83 -33.04 -29.67
CA PRO A 103 -24.35 -34.36 -30.03
C PRO A 103 -25.02 -35.02 -31.25
N ALA A 104 -24.28 -36.01 -31.79
CA ALA A 104 -24.70 -37.21 -32.55
C ALA A 104 -24.97 -37.11 -34.07
N LYS A 105 -24.20 -37.87 -34.87
CA LYS A 105 -24.67 -39.08 -35.58
C LYS A 105 -23.54 -39.85 -36.28
N SER A 106 -23.65 -41.17 -36.22
CA SER A 106 -22.82 -42.19 -36.87
C SER A 106 -22.92 -42.14 -38.39
N LEU A 107 -21.86 -42.53 -39.10
CA LEU A 107 -21.92 -43.34 -40.32
C LEU A 107 -20.64 -44.20 -40.42
N VAL A 108 -20.85 -45.44 -40.83
CA VAL A 108 -19.96 -46.59 -40.89
C VAL A 108 -19.42 -46.73 -42.32
N ASP A 109 -18.11 -47.01 -42.48
CA ASP A 109 -17.51 -48.16 -43.23
C ASP A 109 -16.07 -47.92 -43.77
N SER A 110 -15.12 -48.64 -43.16
CA SER A 110 -14.03 -49.51 -43.73
C SER A 110 -12.98 -49.00 -44.77
N PRO A 111 -11.84 -49.70 -45.01
CA PRO A 111 -10.70 -49.99 -44.10
C PRO A 111 -9.28 -49.78 -44.75
N HIS A 112 -8.21 -49.98 -43.95
CA HIS A 112 -6.75 -49.94 -44.28
C HIS A 112 -6.10 -48.53 -44.38
N ALA A 113 -4.90 -48.23 -43.88
CA ALA A 113 -3.74 -49.02 -43.47
C ALA A 113 -2.85 -48.26 -42.44
N THR A 114 -2.06 -49.05 -41.71
CA THR A 114 -0.73 -48.74 -41.11
C THR A 114 -0.63 -47.71 -39.97
N ALA A 115 -0.56 -48.28 -38.76
CA ALA A 115 0.47 -48.05 -37.74
C ALA A 115 1.45 -46.90 -38.00
N ASP A 116 1.27 -45.81 -37.26
CA ASP A 116 2.31 -45.09 -36.51
C ASP A 116 1.74 -43.74 -36.09
N LYS A 117 1.35 -43.62 -34.81
CA LYS A 117 1.21 -42.38 -34.00
C LYS A 117 0.54 -42.72 -32.67
N ALA A 118 1.22 -43.52 -31.88
CA ALA A 118 0.92 -43.71 -30.47
C ALA A 118 2.04 -43.06 -29.64
N GLU A 119 2.34 -41.77 -29.86
CA GLU A 119 3.20 -40.99 -28.97
C GLU A 119 3.13 -39.51 -29.34
N ASN A 120 2.29 -38.76 -28.62
CA ASN A 120 2.45 -37.35 -28.24
C ASN A 120 1.10 -36.73 -27.89
N LYS A 121 0.60 -37.06 -26.70
CA LYS A 121 -0.39 -36.24 -26.00
C LYS A 121 -0.05 -36.14 -24.51
N ALA A 122 1.24 -35.92 -24.21
CA ALA A 122 1.73 -35.63 -22.88
C ALA A 122 2.15 -34.16 -22.81
N SER A 123 1.20 -33.26 -22.56
CA SER A 123 1.50 -31.87 -22.21
C SER A 123 0.30 -31.24 -21.52
N SER A 124 0.44 -30.91 -20.22
CA SER A 124 -0.28 -29.88 -19.44
C SER A 124 -0.42 -30.16 -17.93
N LYS A 125 0.11 -31.28 -17.39
CA LYS A 125 0.09 -31.53 -15.94
C LYS A 125 1.44 -31.13 -15.29
N PRO A 126 1.44 -30.26 -14.25
CA PRO A 126 2.66 -29.86 -13.53
C PRO A 126 3.29 -30.98 -12.69
N ILE A 127 2.59 -32.11 -12.53
CA ILE A 127 2.86 -33.17 -11.56
C ILE A 127 2.58 -34.54 -12.20
N THR A 128 3.38 -35.56 -11.86
CA THR A 128 3.18 -36.94 -12.34
C THR A 128 2.00 -37.63 -11.65
N ARG A 129 1.46 -38.72 -12.22
CA ARG A 129 0.35 -39.47 -11.59
C ARG A 129 0.69 -39.95 -10.17
N ASP A 130 1.93 -40.33 -9.92
CA ASP A 130 2.38 -40.80 -8.60
C ASP A 130 2.44 -39.65 -7.58
N GLU A 131 2.91 -38.48 -8.01
CA GLU A 131 2.90 -37.28 -7.19
C GLU A 131 1.46 -36.76 -6.92
N GLU A 132 0.50 -36.99 -7.84
CA GLU A 132 -0.92 -36.69 -7.61
C GLU A 132 -1.51 -37.52 -6.47
N THR A 133 -1.18 -38.82 -6.39
CA THR A 133 -1.56 -39.67 -5.24
C THR A 133 -0.88 -39.26 -3.94
N LEU A 134 0.38 -38.79 -3.98
CA LEU A 134 1.05 -38.23 -2.80
C LEU A 134 0.35 -36.95 -2.33
N LEU A 135 -0.01 -36.07 -3.26
CA LEU A 135 -0.73 -34.83 -2.95
C LEU A 135 -2.08 -35.12 -2.30
N GLN A 136 -2.84 -36.09 -2.80
CA GLN A 136 -4.12 -36.49 -2.18
C GLN A 136 -3.94 -36.98 -0.74
N ARG A 137 -2.86 -37.71 -0.43
CA ARG A 137 -2.55 -38.15 0.94
C ARG A 137 -2.21 -36.99 1.89
N CYS A 138 -1.76 -35.85 1.36
CA CYS A 138 -1.51 -34.66 2.18
C CYS A 138 -2.80 -34.03 2.74
N PHE A 139 -3.99 -34.45 2.27
CA PHE A 139 -5.29 -33.97 2.74
C PHE A 139 -6.10 -35.09 3.42
N PRO A 140 -5.86 -35.36 4.73
CA PRO A 140 -6.64 -36.34 5.47
C PRO A 140 -8.13 -35.96 5.55
N TRP A 141 -9.02 -36.94 5.37
CA TRP A 141 -10.48 -36.73 5.38
C TRP A 141 -10.99 -36.07 6.67
N SER A 142 -10.39 -36.38 7.82
CA SER A 142 -10.73 -35.81 9.12
C SER A 142 -10.40 -34.32 9.24
N ILE A 143 -9.52 -33.80 8.39
CA ILE A 143 -9.00 -32.41 8.42
C ILE A 143 -9.60 -31.60 7.28
N TYR A 144 -9.45 -32.09 6.05
CA TYR A 144 -9.95 -31.46 4.85
C TYR A 144 -10.39 -32.51 3.84
N TYR A 145 -11.68 -32.53 3.53
CA TYR A 145 -12.22 -33.41 2.52
C TYR A 145 -11.96 -32.85 1.12
N LEU A 146 -10.88 -33.30 0.49
CA LEU A 146 -10.52 -32.94 -0.87
C LEU A 146 -11.53 -33.54 -1.87
N GLN A 147 -12.09 -32.69 -2.72
CA GLN A 147 -13.12 -33.07 -3.70
C GLN A 147 -12.62 -33.00 -5.14
N ASP A 148 -11.84 -31.97 -5.47
CA ASP A 148 -11.37 -31.70 -6.83
C ASP A 148 -10.01 -30.99 -6.79
N ILE A 149 -9.15 -31.30 -7.77
CA ILE A 149 -7.85 -30.65 -7.96
C ILE A 149 -7.85 -30.01 -9.35
N GLU A 150 -7.91 -28.69 -9.36
CA GLU A 150 -7.89 -27.92 -10.60
C GLU A 150 -6.47 -27.42 -10.89
N TYR A 151 -5.90 -27.88 -12.01
CA TYR A 151 -4.56 -27.48 -12.43
C TYR A 151 -4.62 -26.15 -13.19
N ARG A 152 -3.82 -25.18 -12.74
CA ARG A 152 -3.56 -23.91 -13.42
C ARG A 152 -2.05 -23.80 -13.74
N PRO A 153 -1.65 -22.99 -14.74
CA PRO A 153 -0.25 -22.88 -15.15
C PRO A 153 0.73 -22.48 -14.03
N GLN A 154 0.24 -21.81 -12.97
CA GLN A 154 1.06 -21.30 -11.87
C GLN A 154 0.60 -21.75 -10.48
N ALA A 155 -0.43 -22.61 -10.40
CA ALA A 155 -0.98 -23.06 -9.12
C ALA A 155 -1.77 -24.35 -9.28
N MET A 156 -1.85 -25.15 -8.20
CA MET A 156 -2.78 -26.27 -8.09
C MET A 156 -3.83 -25.91 -7.06
N ILE A 157 -5.10 -25.86 -7.48
CA ILE A 157 -6.22 -25.46 -6.63
C ILE A 157 -6.90 -26.72 -6.11
N CYS A 158 -6.75 -26.98 -4.82
CA CYS A 158 -7.29 -28.12 -4.10
C CYS A 158 -8.62 -27.74 -3.43
N LYS A 159 -9.75 -27.97 -4.12
CA LYS A 159 -11.10 -27.66 -3.65
C LYS A 159 -11.64 -28.78 -2.77
N GLY A 160 -12.38 -28.40 -1.73
CA GLY A 160 -12.86 -29.34 -0.74
C GLY A 160 -13.68 -28.69 0.37
N LYS A 161 -13.83 -29.41 1.47
CA LYS A 161 -14.54 -28.94 2.66
C LYS A 161 -13.66 -29.10 3.90
N LEU A 162 -13.48 -28.00 4.65
CA LEU A 162 -12.87 -28.05 5.98
C LEU A 162 -13.72 -28.90 6.93
N LYS A 163 -13.04 -29.69 7.76
CA LYS A 163 -13.63 -30.53 8.80
C LYS A 163 -13.19 -30.14 10.21
N THR A 164 -12.08 -29.41 10.32
CA THR A 164 -11.56 -28.84 11.57
C THR A 164 -11.44 -27.32 11.47
N SER A 165 -10.88 -26.69 12.51
CA SER A 165 -10.59 -25.25 12.45
C SER A 165 -9.61 -24.92 11.31
N PRO A 166 -9.75 -23.75 10.64
CA PRO A 166 -8.88 -23.37 9.52
C PRO A 166 -7.38 -23.37 9.88
N GLY A 167 -7.04 -22.98 11.11
CA GLY A 167 -5.66 -22.95 11.59
C GLY A 167 -5.04 -24.33 11.73
N GLU A 168 -5.75 -25.27 12.37
CA GLU A 168 -5.30 -26.66 12.50
C GLU A 168 -5.23 -27.35 11.13
N ALA A 169 -6.21 -27.10 10.27
CA ALA A 169 -6.22 -27.66 8.93
C ALA A 169 -5.05 -27.15 8.09
N TYR A 170 -4.76 -25.85 8.15
CA TYR A 170 -3.61 -25.27 7.45
C TYR A 170 -2.30 -25.88 7.93
N GLN A 171 -2.09 -25.96 9.25
CA GLN A 171 -0.86 -26.49 9.80
C GLN A 171 -0.63 -27.96 9.40
N ALA A 172 -1.66 -28.81 9.53
CA ALA A 172 -1.53 -30.22 9.17
C ALA A 172 -1.28 -30.43 7.67
N VAL A 173 -2.00 -29.70 6.81
CA VAL A 173 -1.78 -29.78 5.36
C VAL A 173 -0.39 -29.24 5.00
N GLN A 174 0.05 -28.14 5.60
CA GLN A 174 1.37 -27.58 5.39
C GLN A 174 2.46 -28.59 5.76
N GLU A 175 2.40 -29.18 6.95
CA GLU A 175 3.37 -30.20 7.41
C GLU A 175 3.38 -31.43 6.50
N ASN A 176 2.22 -31.91 6.04
CA ASN A 176 2.12 -33.04 5.13
C ASN A 176 2.72 -32.74 3.74
N VAL A 177 2.46 -31.54 3.21
CA VAL A 177 3.00 -31.09 1.92
C VAL A 177 4.51 -30.87 2.03
N GLU A 178 4.99 -30.24 3.11
CA GLU A 178 6.42 -30.06 3.36
C GLU A 178 7.14 -31.41 3.55
N GLY A 179 6.51 -32.37 4.23
CA GLY A 179 7.04 -33.72 4.38
C GLY A 179 7.15 -34.49 3.06
N SER A 180 6.19 -34.30 2.15
CA SER A 180 6.11 -35.04 0.88
C SER A 180 6.86 -34.36 -0.27
N PHE A 181 6.81 -33.03 -0.34
CA PHE A 181 7.33 -32.23 -1.45
C PHE A 181 8.47 -31.28 -1.05
N GLY A 182 8.81 -31.18 0.24
CA GLY A 182 9.81 -30.25 0.75
C GLY A 182 9.39 -28.79 0.59
N ASP A 183 10.37 -27.92 0.33
CA ASP A 183 10.17 -26.48 0.13
C ASP A 183 9.65 -26.11 -1.27
N ARG A 184 9.34 -27.09 -2.14
CA ARG A 184 8.98 -26.88 -3.56
C ARG A 184 7.71 -26.06 -3.77
N PHE A 185 6.75 -26.16 -2.85
CA PHE A 185 5.46 -25.48 -2.95
C PHE A 185 5.22 -24.62 -1.71
N LEU A 186 4.68 -23.41 -1.93
CA LEU A 186 4.02 -22.64 -0.90
C LEU A 186 2.57 -23.11 -0.83
N VAL A 187 2.12 -23.45 0.37
CA VAL A 187 0.73 -23.81 0.64
C VAL A 187 -0.01 -22.53 1.02
N LEU A 188 -1.11 -22.27 0.33
CA LEU A 188 -2.02 -21.18 0.63
C LEU A 188 -3.38 -21.75 1.01
N LEU A 189 -4.03 -21.15 2.01
CA LEU A 189 -5.41 -21.37 2.38
C LEU A 189 -6.16 -20.05 2.22
N GLN A 190 -7.04 -20.02 1.21
CA GLN A 190 -7.75 -18.82 0.78
C GLN A 190 -9.25 -19.07 0.70
N GLU A 191 -10.02 -17.98 0.67
CA GLU A 191 -11.46 -18.03 0.50
C GLU A 191 -11.84 -17.88 -0.99
N GLY A 192 -12.54 -18.86 -1.56
CA GLY A 192 -13.01 -18.88 -2.96
C GLY A 192 -14.32 -18.13 -3.13
N LEU A 193 -14.64 -17.62 -4.33
CA LEU A 193 -15.69 -16.59 -4.56
C LEU A 193 -17.01 -16.85 -3.82
N ASN A 194 -17.38 -18.12 -3.66
CA ASN A 194 -18.60 -18.58 -3.00
C ASN A 194 -18.51 -18.61 -1.45
N GLY A 195 -17.49 -17.98 -0.87
CA GLY A 195 -17.19 -17.97 0.58
C GLY A 195 -16.59 -19.29 1.10
N LYS A 196 -16.23 -20.21 0.20
CA LYS A 196 -15.74 -21.54 0.59
C LYS A 196 -14.22 -21.57 0.60
N PRO A 197 -13.59 -22.03 1.69
CA PRO A 197 -12.13 -22.11 1.78
C PRO A 197 -11.59 -23.20 0.84
N PHE A 198 -10.43 -22.94 0.25
CA PHE A 198 -9.71 -23.87 -0.59
C PHE A 198 -8.20 -23.75 -0.37
N PHE A 199 -7.49 -24.84 -0.64
CA PHE A 199 -6.03 -24.83 -0.63
C PHE A 199 -5.50 -24.55 -2.03
N ALA A 200 -4.43 -23.76 -2.14
CA ALA A 200 -3.67 -23.60 -3.36
C ALA A 200 -2.19 -23.90 -3.11
N LEU A 201 -1.59 -24.70 -3.98
CA LEU A 201 -0.16 -24.95 -3.96
C LEU A 201 0.47 -24.17 -5.11
N VAL A 202 1.37 -23.24 -4.77
CA VAL A 202 2.09 -22.39 -5.73
C VAL A 202 3.56 -22.77 -5.70
N PRO A 203 4.25 -22.90 -6.84
CA PRO A 203 5.69 -23.18 -6.85
C PRO A 203 6.45 -22.13 -6.03
N ASN A 204 7.34 -22.57 -5.15
CA ASN A 204 8.15 -21.69 -4.34
C ASN A 204 9.39 -21.23 -5.14
N PRO A 205 9.45 -19.97 -5.61
CA PRO A 205 10.58 -19.47 -6.41
C PRO A 205 11.89 -19.41 -5.61
N GLN A 206 11.82 -19.43 -4.28
CA GLN A 206 12.98 -19.34 -3.38
C GLN A 206 13.55 -20.72 -3.02
N SER A 207 12.86 -21.81 -3.40
CA SER A 207 13.27 -23.16 -2.99
C SER A 207 14.50 -23.66 -3.73
N LYS A 208 15.40 -24.31 -3.00
CA LYS A 208 16.62 -24.89 -3.58
C LYS A 208 16.29 -26.09 -4.47
N LYS A 209 15.22 -26.84 -4.16
CA LYS A 209 14.75 -27.98 -4.95
C LYS A 209 14.05 -27.58 -6.25
N PHE A 210 13.30 -26.46 -6.30
CA PHE A 210 12.69 -25.99 -7.55
C PHE A 210 13.75 -25.60 -8.60
N GLN A 211 14.86 -25.02 -8.17
CA GLN A 211 16.01 -24.72 -9.04
C GLN A 211 16.58 -25.98 -9.69
N ASN A 212 16.48 -27.13 -9.01
CA ASN A 212 16.94 -28.42 -9.52
C ASN A 212 15.87 -29.20 -10.29
N SER A 213 14.57 -28.91 -10.08
CA SER A 213 13.44 -29.59 -10.73
C SER A 213 12.99 -28.95 -12.05
N LEU A 214 13.70 -27.94 -12.55
CA LEU A 214 13.49 -27.43 -13.91
C LEU A 214 13.77 -28.57 -14.92
N PRO A 215 12.87 -28.80 -15.90
CA PRO A 215 13.03 -29.89 -16.85
C PRO A 215 14.39 -29.83 -17.55
N PRO A 216 15.04 -30.97 -17.82
CA PRO A 216 16.33 -31.00 -18.51
C PRO A 216 16.20 -30.29 -19.86
N ALA A 217 17.18 -29.43 -20.15
CA ALA A 217 17.28 -28.71 -21.42
C ALA A 217 17.48 -29.75 -22.54
N THR A 218 16.61 -29.75 -23.55
CA THR A 218 16.73 -30.66 -24.70
C THR A 218 17.75 -30.13 -25.71
N ASP A 219 18.00 -28.82 -25.72
CA ASP A 219 18.85 -28.15 -26.72
C ASP A 219 19.67 -27.00 -26.11
N ALA A 220 20.80 -26.65 -26.74
CA ALA A 220 21.76 -25.64 -26.26
C ALA A 220 21.13 -24.24 -26.02
N VAL A 221 20.09 -23.87 -26.78
CA VAL A 221 19.34 -22.62 -26.57
C VAL A 221 18.55 -22.65 -25.26
N SER A 222 17.94 -23.79 -24.93
CA SER A 222 17.22 -23.99 -23.66
C SER A 222 18.18 -24.05 -22.46
N GLU A 223 19.42 -24.51 -22.66
CA GLU A 223 20.46 -24.56 -21.64
C GLU A 223 20.99 -23.17 -21.27
N SER A 224 21.22 -22.31 -22.28
CA SER A 224 21.59 -20.91 -22.06
C SER A 224 20.49 -20.09 -21.37
N MET A 225 19.21 -20.26 -21.76
CA MET A 225 18.08 -19.65 -21.05
C MET A 225 17.95 -20.16 -19.62
N ARG A 226 18.14 -21.47 -19.39
CA ARG A 226 18.16 -22.07 -18.05
C ARG A 226 19.28 -21.47 -17.20
N ALA A 227 20.49 -21.31 -17.75
CA ALA A 227 21.62 -20.70 -17.06
C ALA A 227 21.33 -19.23 -16.69
N VAL A 228 20.73 -18.45 -17.59
CA VAL A 228 20.30 -17.06 -17.33
C VAL A 228 19.21 -17.01 -16.24
N GLN A 229 18.25 -17.93 -16.29
CA GLN A 229 17.14 -17.99 -15.33
C GLN A 229 17.61 -18.45 -13.94
N ILE A 230 18.50 -19.44 -13.88
CA ILE A 230 19.17 -19.88 -12.65
C ILE A 230 20.06 -18.76 -12.11
N ALA A 231 20.84 -18.06 -12.94
CA ALA A 231 21.64 -16.93 -12.50
C ALA A 231 20.78 -15.79 -11.93
N ARG A 232 19.62 -15.51 -12.55
CA ARG A 232 18.64 -14.53 -12.07
C ARG A 232 17.98 -14.96 -10.76
N LEU A 233 17.61 -16.23 -10.62
CA LEU A 233 17.08 -16.81 -9.37
C LEU A 233 18.13 -16.87 -8.27
N LYS A 234 19.38 -17.18 -8.60
CA LYS A 234 20.51 -17.18 -7.66
C LYS A 234 20.83 -15.77 -7.19
N LYS A 235 20.69 -14.75 -8.05
CA LYS A 235 20.79 -13.32 -7.69
C LYS A 235 19.61 -12.84 -6.82
N LEU A 236 18.42 -13.40 -7.01
CA LEU A 236 17.23 -13.16 -6.15
C LEU A 236 17.34 -13.85 -4.79
N ASN A 237 17.94 -15.05 -4.76
CA ASN A 237 18.15 -15.85 -3.54
C ASN A 237 19.51 -15.58 -2.88
N ASP A 238 20.32 -14.71 -3.48
CA ASP A 238 21.62 -14.36 -2.95
C ASP A 238 21.38 -13.72 -1.59
N LYS A 239 22.07 -14.25 -0.58
CA LYS A 239 22.07 -13.70 0.78
C LYS A 239 22.85 -12.39 0.79
N SER A 240 22.50 -11.43 -0.08
CA SER A 240 22.90 -10.06 0.12
C SER A 240 22.52 -9.72 1.56
N THR A 241 23.48 -9.22 2.33
CA THR A 241 23.26 -8.85 3.72
C THR A 241 22.03 -7.96 3.79
N LEU A 242 20.90 -8.53 4.22
CA LEU A 242 19.60 -7.83 4.32
C LEU A 242 19.77 -6.53 5.13
N THR A 243 20.70 -6.57 6.07
CA THR A 243 21.16 -5.46 6.88
C THR A 243 22.39 -4.82 6.21
N ARG A 244 22.19 -3.65 5.58
CA ARG A 244 23.27 -2.77 5.13
C ARG A 244 23.38 -1.56 6.07
N PRO A 245 24.02 -1.70 7.25
CA PRO A 245 24.02 -0.67 8.28
C PRO A 245 24.66 0.63 7.80
N GLY A 246 25.74 0.56 7.00
CA GLY A 246 26.38 1.76 6.43
C GLY A 246 25.46 2.55 5.51
N LEU A 247 24.65 1.87 4.69
CA LEU A 247 23.66 2.53 3.84
C LEU A 247 22.53 3.15 4.67
N ALA A 248 22.02 2.41 5.67
CA ALA A 248 20.98 2.92 6.57
C ALA A 248 21.45 4.19 7.29
N LEU A 249 22.67 4.18 7.82
CA LEU A 249 23.27 5.32 8.50
C LEU A 249 23.49 6.50 7.55
N ALA A 250 24.01 6.26 6.34
CA ALA A 250 24.21 7.31 5.35
C ALA A 250 22.87 7.97 4.94
N LEU A 251 21.83 7.17 4.72
CA LEU A 251 20.49 7.66 4.43
C LEU A 251 19.89 8.43 5.60
N ALA A 252 20.07 7.95 6.84
CA ALA A 252 19.63 8.65 8.04
C ALA A 252 20.33 10.01 8.19
N ILE A 253 21.66 10.06 8.05
CA ILE A 253 22.42 11.32 8.12
C ILE A 253 21.98 12.29 7.01
N THR A 254 21.85 11.80 5.77
CA THR A 254 21.41 12.63 4.65
C THR A 254 20.00 13.16 4.88
N THR A 255 19.11 12.33 5.42
CA THR A 255 17.74 12.73 5.75
C THR A 255 17.71 13.76 6.88
N LEU A 256 18.59 13.64 7.88
CA LEU A 256 18.69 14.62 8.96
C LEU A 256 19.09 15.99 8.41
N VAL A 257 20.00 16.01 7.44
CA VAL A 257 20.41 17.24 6.77
C VAL A 257 19.22 17.83 5.99
N THR A 258 18.53 17.04 5.17
CA THR A 258 17.39 17.55 4.37
C THR A 258 16.21 17.99 5.24
N THR A 259 15.89 17.27 6.32
CA THR A 259 14.84 17.68 7.27
C THR A 259 15.22 18.91 8.08
N THR A 260 16.50 19.08 8.41
CA THR A 260 16.98 20.31 9.06
C THR A 260 16.77 21.53 8.15
N PHE A 261 17.13 21.43 6.88
CA PHE A 261 16.92 22.51 5.91
C PHE A 261 15.44 22.77 5.62
N ALA A 262 14.62 21.73 5.49
CA ALA A 262 13.18 21.89 5.34
C ALA A 262 12.57 22.58 6.57
N GLY A 263 13.01 22.22 7.78
CA GLY A 263 12.61 22.89 9.02
C GLY A 263 12.95 24.39 9.00
N ILE A 264 14.17 24.75 8.60
CA ILE A 264 14.57 26.16 8.45
C ILE A 264 13.64 26.88 7.47
N ALA A 265 13.31 26.27 6.33
CA ALA A 265 12.42 26.87 5.34
C ALA A 265 11.01 27.10 5.90
N PHE A 266 10.46 26.14 6.65
CA PHE A 266 9.13 26.26 7.26
C PHE A 266 9.05 27.29 8.38
N ILE A 267 10.11 27.43 9.17
CA ILE A 267 10.11 28.26 10.38
C ILE A 267 10.59 29.68 10.08
N GLY A 268 11.58 29.80 9.20
CA GLY A 268 12.16 31.09 8.83
C GLY A 268 11.41 31.78 7.70
N GLY A 269 10.55 31.07 6.94
CA GLY A 269 9.89 31.61 5.75
C GLY A 269 10.86 32.03 4.64
N VAL A 270 12.13 31.60 4.74
CA VAL A 270 13.21 32.02 3.84
C VAL A 270 13.92 30.77 3.30
N GLU A 271 13.86 30.58 1.99
CA GLU A 271 14.66 29.58 1.26
C GLU A 271 16.09 30.06 0.96
N ASP A 272 16.40 31.32 1.27
CA ASP A 272 17.67 31.98 0.97
C ASP A 272 18.78 31.61 1.97
N PRO A 273 19.91 31.05 1.52
CA PRO A 273 21.08 30.79 2.36
C PRO A 273 21.60 32.01 3.15
N GLN A 274 21.28 33.23 2.71
CA GLN A 274 21.67 34.47 3.40
C GLN A 274 20.96 34.65 4.75
N ALA A 275 19.74 34.13 4.92
CA ALA A 275 19.02 34.20 6.19
C ALA A 275 19.71 33.39 7.29
N LEU A 276 20.39 32.30 6.94
CA LEU A 276 21.15 31.49 7.89
C LEU A 276 22.40 32.23 8.41
N MET A 277 22.97 33.11 7.59
CA MET A 277 24.08 33.99 8.02
C MET A 277 23.58 35.13 8.91
N ALA A 278 22.34 35.59 8.70
CA ALA A 278 21.72 36.65 9.48
C ALA A 278 21.24 36.16 10.86
N ASP A 279 20.67 34.96 10.96
CA ASP A 279 20.21 34.36 12.22
C ASP A 279 20.66 32.89 12.38
N PRO A 280 21.78 32.65 13.08
CA PRO A 280 22.27 31.31 13.40
C PRO A 280 21.31 30.48 14.26
N THR A 281 20.31 31.10 14.92
CA THR A 281 19.36 30.36 15.77
C THR A 281 18.40 29.50 14.94
N LEU A 282 18.16 29.86 13.67
CA LEU A 282 17.36 29.06 12.73
C LEU A 282 17.93 27.65 12.53
N LEU A 283 19.26 27.51 12.52
CA LEU A 283 19.91 26.20 12.39
C LEU A 283 19.54 25.28 13.58
N ARG A 284 19.49 25.84 14.79
CA ARG A 284 19.11 25.08 16.00
C ARG A 284 17.66 24.66 15.95
N GLN A 285 16.78 25.54 15.48
CA GLN A 285 15.35 25.28 15.36
C GLN A 285 15.05 24.23 14.29
N GLY A 286 15.66 24.36 13.10
CA GLY A 286 15.57 23.36 12.04
C GLY A 286 16.14 22.01 12.47
N PHE A 287 17.28 21.99 13.17
CA PHE A 287 17.86 20.76 13.69
C PHE A 287 16.95 20.09 14.73
N ALA A 288 16.34 20.86 15.63
CA ALA A 288 15.39 20.35 16.61
C ALA A 288 14.15 19.73 15.93
N TYR A 289 13.61 20.38 14.89
CA TYR A 289 12.55 19.82 14.04
C TYR A 289 13.01 18.51 13.36
N GLY A 290 14.14 18.54 12.65
CA GLY A 290 14.63 17.40 11.87
C GLY A 290 14.93 16.18 12.75
N LEU A 291 15.59 16.39 13.89
CA LEU A 291 15.91 15.33 14.84
C LEU A 291 14.64 14.71 15.45
N SER A 292 13.68 15.53 15.87
CA SER A 292 12.44 15.04 16.47
C SER A 292 11.55 14.31 15.45
N LEU A 293 11.42 14.82 14.22
CA LEU A 293 10.69 14.15 13.15
C LEU A 293 11.33 12.80 12.77
N MET A 294 12.66 12.79 12.59
CA MET A 294 13.38 11.55 12.29
C MET A 294 13.27 10.52 13.41
N PHE A 295 13.25 10.97 14.67
CA PHE A 295 13.07 10.07 15.80
C PHE A 295 11.68 9.41 15.77
N ILE A 296 10.61 10.18 15.51
CA ILE A 296 9.25 9.65 15.38
C ILE A 296 9.17 8.61 14.25
N LEU A 297 9.62 8.98 13.04
CA LEU A 297 9.60 8.10 11.86
C LEU A 297 10.49 6.86 12.05
N GLY A 298 11.65 7.04 12.67
CA GLY A 298 12.58 5.97 12.96
C GLY A 298 12.02 4.96 13.95
N VAL A 299 11.34 5.42 14.99
CA VAL A 299 10.66 4.54 15.96
C VAL A 299 9.49 3.81 15.29
N HIS A 300 8.69 4.49 14.47
CA HIS A 300 7.59 3.88 13.69
C HIS A 300 8.10 2.69 12.86
N GLU A 301 9.10 2.91 12.00
CA GLU A 301 9.65 1.82 11.17
C GLU A 301 10.41 0.76 11.99
N SER A 302 10.98 1.15 13.13
CA SER A 302 11.58 0.19 14.06
C SER A 302 10.53 -0.71 14.69
N GLY A 303 9.32 -0.20 14.96
CA GLY A 303 8.17 -1.00 15.40
C GLY A 303 7.84 -2.10 14.40
N HIS A 304 7.72 -1.75 13.12
CA HIS A 304 7.55 -2.69 12.01
C HIS A 304 8.68 -3.72 11.95
N TYR A 305 9.93 -3.26 12.04
CA TYR A 305 11.11 -4.13 12.02
C TYR A 305 11.10 -5.14 13.17
N ILE A 306 10.82 -4.69 14.40
CA ILE A 306 10.78 -5.54 15.59
C ILE A 306 9.66 -6.58 15.48
N ALA A 307 8.45 -6.16 15.07
CA ALA A 307 7.32 -7.07 14.87
C ALA A 307 7.63 -8.13 13.79
N THR A 308 8.28 -7.72 12.71
CA THR A 308 8.74 -8.63 11.65
C THR A 308 9.72 -9.67 12.20
N ARG A 309 10.68 -9.26 13.03
CA ARG A 309 11.66 -10.16 13.68
C ARG A 309 11.00 -11.11 14.66
N TYR A 310 10.02 -10.64 15.44
CA TYR A 310 9.23 -11.46 16.35
C TYR A 310 8.53 -12.60 15.60
N HIS A 311 7.95 -12.31 14.44
CA HIS A 311 7.31 -13.29 13.55
C HIS A 311 8.31 -14.09 12.69
N LYS A 312 9.62 -13.97 12.94
CA LYS A 312 10.70 -14.68 12.22
C LYS A 312 10.72 -14.43 10.70
N LEU A 313 10.19 -13.28 10.28
CA LEU A 313 10.19 -12.86 8.88
C LEU A 313 11.46 -12.08 8.53
N LYS A 314 11.80 -12.03 7.23
CA LYS A 314 12.98 -11.31 6.74
C LYS A 314 12.59 -9.93 6.22
N SER A 315 13.19 -8.89 6.79
CA SER A 315 13.11 -7.50 6.33
C SER A 315 14.48 -6.83 6.28
N THR A 316 14.55 -5.70 5.58
CA THR A 316 15.69 -4.78 5.63
C THR A 316 15.70 -3.97 6.93
N LEU A 317 16.81 -3.28 7.20
CA LEU A 317 16.79 -2.19 8.18
C LEU A 317 15.89 -1.05 7.69
N PRO A 318 15.38 -0.20 8.61
CA PRO A 318 14.69 1.04 8.24
C PRO A 318 15.60 1.93 7.37
N TYR A 319 15.13 2.27 6.18
CA TYR A 319 15.81 3.18 5.27
C TYR A 319 15.01 4.47 5.16
N PHE A 320 15.61 5.58 5.57
CA PHE A 320 15.04 6.91 5.39
C PHE A 320 15.16 7.35 3.93
N ILE A 321 14.17 8.11 3.46
CA ILE A 321 14.14 8.67 2.11
C ILE A 321 14.38 10.18 2.22
N PRO A 322 15.60 10.67 1.93
CA PRO A 322 15.90 12.10 1.98
C PRO A 322 15.27 12.83 0.79
N VAL A 323 14.66 13.99 1.05
CA VAL A 323 14.04 14.84 0.04
C VAL A 323 14.31 16.30 0.43
N PRO A 324 14.86 17.15 -0.46
CA PRO A 324 15.22 18.52 -0.09
C PRO A 324 14.03 19.51 -0.07
N PHE A 325 12.80 19.03 -0.27
CA PHE A 325 11.57 19.81 -0.32
C PHE A 325 10.48 19.14 0.54
N PHE A 326 9.30 19.78 0.63
CA PHE A 326 8.20 19.31 1.49
C PHE A 326 8.70 19.13 2.93
N LEU A 327 8.38 18.03 3.61
CA LEU A 327 8.78 17.78 5.01
C LEU A 327 10.29 17.57 5.24
N GLY A 328 11.08 17.54 4.17
CA GLY A 328 12.50 17.18 4.19
C GLY A 328 12.76 15.66 4.10
N THR A 329 11.70 14.87 3.99
CA THR A 329 11.73 13.41 3.88
C THR A 329 10.41 12.87 3.33
N PHE A 330 10.43 11.74 2.63
CA PHE A 330 9.22 10.94 2.35
C PHE A 330 8.92 9.90 3.44
N GLY A 331 9.64 9.96 4.56
CA GLY A 331 9.53 8.98 5.63
C GLY A 331 10.68 7.99 5.60
N ALA A 332 10.45 6.87 6.26
CA ALA A 332 11.32 5.71 6.22
C ALA A 332 10.48 4.49 5.83
N PHE A 333 11.14 3.44 5.33
CA PHE A 333 10.46 2.19 5.02
C PHE A 333 11.35 0.99 5.34
N ILE A 334 10.70 -0.12 5.66
CA ILE A 334 11.31 -1.45 5.62
C ILE A 334 10.84 -2.20 4.37
N GLN A 335 11.73 -3.00 3.78
CA GLN A 335 11.36 -3.88 2.67
C GLN A 335 11.16 -5.31 3.18
N MET A 336 9.92 -5.80 3.09
CA MET A 336 9.57 -7.19 3.36
C MET A 336 10.09 -8.11 2.23
N ARG A 337 10.71 -9.23 2.61
CA ARG A 337 11.30 -10.23 1.67
C ARG A 337 10.69 -11.61 1.80
N SER A 338 9.72 -11.78 2.69
CA SER A 338 9.04 -13.03 2.98
C SER A 338 7.52 -12.83 2.88
N PRO A 339 6.77 -13.81 2.33
CA PRO A 339 5.31 -13.73 2.30
C PRO A 339 4.74 -13.78 3.72
N MET A 340 3.59 -13.14 3.90
CA MET A 340 2.91 -13.09 5.20
C MET A 340 2.30 -14.45 5.54
N PRO A 341 2.62 -15.05 6.71
CA PRO A 341 2.23 -16.43 7.00
C PRO A 341 0.74 -16.56 7.33
N ASN A 342 0.17 -15.60 8.05
CA ASN A 342 -1.23 -15.60 8.46
C ASN A 342 -1.70 -14.19 8.82
N ARG A 343 -3.02 -14.01 8.95
CA ARG A 343 -3.65 -12.74 9.32
C ARG A 343 -3.20 -12.19 10.69
N ARG A 344 -2.76 -13.03 11.63
CA ARG A 344 -2.25 -12.56 12.95
C ARG A 344 -0.91 -11.86 12.82
N ALA A 345 0.01 -12.42 12.04
CA ALA A 345 1.29 -11.77 11.73
C ALA A 345 1.08 -10.48 10.94
N LEU A 346 0.11 -10.47 10.02
CA LEU A 346 -0.28 -9.26 9.26
C LEU A 346 -0.76 -8.15 10.19
N PHE A 347 -1.65 -8.49 11.12
CA PHE A 347 -2.12 -7.54 12.14
C PHE A 347 -0.99 -6.99 13.01
N ASP A 348 -0.19 -7.90 13.60
CA ASP A 348 0.84 -7.52 14.58
C ASP A 348 1.91 -6.62 13.95
N ILE A 349 2.27 -6.85 12.69
CA ILE A 349 3.19 -5.98 11.95
C ILE A 349 2.48 -4.67 11.62
N GLY A 350 1.28 -4.71 11.01
CA GLY A 350 0.55 -3.50 10.64
C GLY A 350 0.31 -2.53 11.81
N ILE A 351 0.02 -3.02 13.01
CA ILE A 351 -0.25 -2.15 14.17
C ILE A 351 1.01 -1.64 14.87
N ALA A 352 2.13 -2.35 14.77
CA ALA A 352 3.35 -2.05 15.55
C ALA A 352 3.95 -0.70 15.18
N GLY A 353 4.02 -0.36 13.88
CA GLY A 353 4.51 0.93 13.42
C GLY A 353 3.71 2.10 13.97
N PRO A 354 2.41 2.23 13.61
CA PRO A 354 1.57 3.34 14.05
C PRO A 354 1.53 3.52 15.57
N LEU A 355 1.44 2.43 16.33
CA LEU A 355 1.38 2.52 17.79
C LEU A 355 2.71 2.98 18.39
N SER A 356 3.84 2.48 17.90
CA SER A 356 5.17 2.92 18.37
C SER A 356 5.47 4.37 17.99
N GLY A 357 5.10 4.79 16.77
CA GLY A 357 5.21 6.17 16.32
C GLY A 357 4.35 7.12 17.17
N LEU A 358 3.10 6.76 17.44
CA LEU A 358 2.19 7.54 18.27
C LEU A 358 2.70 7.71 19.71
N VAL A 359 3.18 6.64 20.33
CA VAL A 359 3.72 6.67 21.71
C VAL A 359 4.86 7.67 21.85
N VAL A 360 5.63 7.90 20.80
CA VAL A 360 6.73 8.89 20.79
C VAL A 360 6.26 10.27 20.33
N SER A 361 5.35 10.33 19.35
CA SER A 361 4.78 11.59 18.84
C SER A 361 4.01 12.36 19.92
N LEU A 362 3.25 11.68 20.78
CA LEU A 362 2.42 12.33 21.81
C LEU A 362 3.25 13.13 22.84
N PRO A 363 4.29 12.58 23.50
CA PRO A 363 5.15 13.35 24.40
C PRO A 363 5.88 14.51 23.71
N ILE A 364 6.36 14.29 22.48
CA ILE A 364 7.07 15.32 21.71
C ILE A 364 6.13 16.47 21.39
N LEU A 365 4.90 16.16 20.96
CA LEU A 365 3.86 17.14 20.69
C LEU A 365 3.48 17.91 21.95
N LEU A 366 3.24 17.22 23.08
CA LEU A 366 2.92 17.86 24.35
C LEU A 366 4.01 18.84 24.80
N TRP A 367 5.28 18.41 24.73
CA TRP A 367 6.41 19.26 25.08
C TRP A 367 6.54 20.46 24.13
N GLY A 368 6.34 20.24 22.82
CA GLY A 368 6.37 21.30 21.83
C GLY A 368 5.23 22.31 22.02
N LEU A 369 4.01 21.85 22.31
CA LEU A 369 2.85 22.70 22.55
C LEU A 369 3.04 23.57 23.79
N ALA A 370 3.65 23.04 24.85
CA ALA A 370 4.00 23.83 26.03
C ALA A 370 4.99 24.99 25.74
N HIS A 371 5.71 24.94 24.62
CA HIS A 371 6.62 25.99 24.14
C HIS A 371 6.06 26.77 22.94
N SER A 372 4.83 26.47 22.53
CA SER A 372 4.14 27.14 21.42
C SER A 372 3.40 28.37 21.94
N THR A 373 3.07 29.31 21.04
CA THR A 373 2.34 30.53 21.41
C THR A 373 0.94 30.53 20.82
N VAL A 374 0.01 31.16 21.54
CA VAL A 374 -1.37 31.31 21.10
C VAL A 374 -1.48 32.59 20.28
N VAL A 375 -2.08 32.50 19.10
CA VAL A 375 -2.30 33.60 18.15
C VAL A 375 -3.78 33.67 17.77
N PRO A 376 -4.29 34.80 17.27
CA PRO A 376 -5.69 34.90 16.82
C PRO A 376 -5.98 33.95 15.65
N LEU A 377 -7.17 33.35 15.65
CA LEU A 377 -7.66 32.54 14.52
C LEU A 377 -7.92 33.45 13.31
N THR A 378 -7.45 33.02 12.13
CA THR A 378 -7.65 33.74 10.87
C THR A 378 -8.29 32.83 9.82
N GLU A 379 -8.79 33.38 8.73
CA GLU A 379 -9.33 32.57 7.63
C GLU A 379 -8.28 31.67 6.95
N ALA A 380 -6.98 32.00 7.11
CA ALA A 380 -5.86 31.21 6.60
C ALA A 380 -5.42 30.08 7.56
N SER A 381 -5.99 30.03 8.76
CA SER A 381 -5.66 29.01 9.77
C SER A 381 -6.15 27.63 9.32
N ALA A 382 -5.20 26.72 9.15
CA ALA A 382 -5.42 25.35 8.69
C ALA A 382 -4.46 24.38 9.38
N LEU A 383 -4.68 23.07 9.17
CA LEU A 383 -3.91 22.00 9.83
C LEU A 383 -2.41 22.04 9.49
N PHE A 384 -2.07 22.45 8.26
CA PHE A 384 -0.68 22.55 7.78
C PHE A 384 -0.10 23.98 7.82
N THR A 385 -0.83 24.96 8.33
CA THR A 385 -0.34 26.35 8.48
C THR A 385 0.31 26.51 9.85
N PHE A 386 1.57 26.07 10.00
CA PHE A 386 2.22 25.91 11.31
C PHE A 386 2.34 27.17 12.17
N GLU A 387 2.31 28.36 11.55
CA GLU A 387 2.32 29.65 12.25
C GLU A 387 0.95 30.01 12.85
N SER A 388 -0.14 29.38 12.40
CA SER A 388 -1.51 29.66 12.85
C SER A 388 -2.41 28.42 12.72
N VAL A 389 -1.97 27.31 13.30
CA VAL A 389 -2.72 26.04 13.27
C VAL A 389 -4.02 26.18 14.03
N ASP A 390 -5.13 25.83 13.38
CA ASP A 390 -6.41 25.68 14.04
C ASP A 390 -6.50 24.28 14.69
N PRO A 391 -6.40 24.16 16.02
CA PRO A 391 -6.44 22.86 16.68
C PRO A 391 -7.80 22.16 16.54
N SER A 392 -8.88 22.89 16.25
CA SER A 392 -10.22 22.32 16.08
C SER A 392 -10.36 21.48 14.80
N ARG A 393 -9.43 21.61 13.84
CA ARG A 393 -9.36 20.78 12.62
C ARG A 393 -9.07 19.30 12.88
N SER A 394 -8.68 18.94 14.10
CA SER A 394 -8.47 17.55 14.52
C SER A 394 -8.90 17.36 15.97
N ILE A 395 -9.80 16.40 16.24
CA ILE A 395 -10.28 16.13 17.61
C ILE A 395 -9.11 15.83 18.55
N LEU A 396 -8.17 14.98 18.12
CA LEU A 396 -7.03 14.60 18.94
C LEU A 396 -6.11 15.80 19.19
N LEU A 397 -5.84 16.61 18.16
CA LEU A 397 -5.01 17.80 18.31
C LEU A 397 -5.65 18.80 19.28
N LEU A 398 -6.96 19.04 19.16
CA LEU A 398 -7.70 19.91 20.09
C LEU A 398 -7.56 19.47 21.54
N LEU A 399 -7.76 18.17 21.80
CA LEU A 399 -7.67 17.62 23.15
C LEU A 399 -6.26 17.74 23.73
N ILE A 400 -5.23 17.43 22.94
CA ILE A 400 -3.83 17.53 23.36
C ILE A 400 -3.43 18.99 23.57
N SER A 401 -3.84 19.89 22.67
CA SER A 401 -3.60 21.33 22.80
C SER A 401 -4.27 21.91 24.04
N LYS A 402 -5.54 21.55 24.32
CA LYS A 402 -6.20 21.98 25.56
C LYS A 402 -5.52 21.42 26.80
N LEU A 403 -5.05 20.17 26.75
CA LEU A 403 -4.30 19.57 27.85
C LEU A 403 -2.97 20.29 28.11
N ALA A 404 -2.25 20.69 27.06
CA ALA A 404 -0.96 21.35 27.18
C ALA A 404 -1.07 22.83 27.59
N LEU A 405 -2.05 23.54 27.04
CA LEU A 405 -2.17 25.00 27.16
C LEU A 405 -3.23 25.46 28.17
N GLY A 406 -4.14 24.57 28.58
CA GLY A 406 -5.15 24.84 29.59
C GLY A 406 -6.05 26.03 29.23
N SER A 407 -6.14 27.00 30.14
CA SER A 407 -6.99 28.19 29.98
C SER A 407 -6.43 29.24 28.99
N THR A 408 -5.20 29.07 28.51
CA THR A 408 -4.63 29.97 27.49
C THR A 408 -5.19 29.71 26.10
N LEU A 409 -5.67 28.49 25.85
CA LEU A 409 -6.38 28.14 24.63
C LEU A 409 -7.88 28.41 24.80
N GLN A 410 -8.38 29.42 24.08
CA GLN A 410 -9.76 29.90 24.12
C GLN A 410 -10.43 29.73 22.75
N ALA A 411 -11.73 30.05 22.69
CA ALA A 411 -12.42 30.18 21.41
C ALA A 411 -11.69 31.21 20.52
N GLU A 412 -11.67 30.97 19.20
CA GLU A 412 -10.99 31.84 18.22
C GLU A 412 -9.47 31.95 18.41
N SER A 413 -8.86 30.97 19.10
CA SER A 413 -7.41 30.86 19.23
C SER A 413 -6.83 29.87 18.21
N ALA A 414 -5.77 30.27 17.52
CA ALA A 414 -4.88 29.42 16.74
C ALA A 414 -3.52 29.29 17.43
N LEU A 415 -2.67 28.41 16.90
CA LEU A 415 -1.38 28.06 17.49
C LEU A 415 -0.23 28.34 16.53
N ASN A 416 0.72 29.15 16.98
CA ASN A 416 2.03 29.22 16.36
C ASN A 416 2.92 28.15 16.99
N LEU A 417 3.15 27.08 16.24
CA LEU A 417 3.77 25.87 16.74
C LEU A 417 5.30 26.03 16.86
N HIS A 418 5.82 25.64 18.03
CA HIS A 418 7.24 25.43 18.21
C HIS A 418 7.74 24.35 17.21
N PRO A 419 8.98 24.43 16.69
CA PRO A 419 9.53 23.47 15.72
C PRO A 419 9.38 21.99 16.10
N VAL A 420 9.49 21.70 17.40
CA VAL A 420 9.30 20.34 17.94
C VAL A 420 7.81 19.96 18.06
N ALA A 421 6.91 20.94 18.22
CA ALA A 421 5.47 20.71 18.13
C ALA A 421 5.05 20.37 16.71
N ILE A 422 5.66 21.04 15.70
CA ILE A 422 5.42 20.76 14.28
C ILE A 422 5.74 19.29 13.98
N SER A 423 6.91 18.78 14.40
CA SER A 423 7.27 17.38 14.17
C SER A 423 6.34 16.41 14.92
N GLY A 424 5.91 16.75 16.14
CA GLY A 424 4.89 16.01 16.88
C GLY A 424 3.56 15.93 16.13
N CYS A 425 3.08 17.06 15.61
CA CYS A 425 1.86 17.17 14.82
C CYS A 425 1.95 16.35 13.52
N LEU A 426 3.07 16.48 12.79
CA LEU A 426 3.37 15.65 11.63
C LEU A 426 3.41 14.16 11.98
N GLY A 427 3.89 13.79 13.16
CA GLY A 427 3.85 12.42 13.68
C GLY A 427 2.43 11.87 13.80
N LEU A 428 1.48 12.68 14.29
CA LEU A 428 0.06 12.30 14.31
C LEU A 428 -0.48 12.11 12.89
N ILE A 429 -0.15 13.03 11.98
CA ILE A 429 -0.60 12.99 10.59
C ILE A 429 -0.06 11.75 9.88
N VAL A 430 1.24 11.46 10.00
CA VAL A 430 1.85 10.25 9.43
C VAL A 430 1.23 8.99 10.01
N THR A 431 0.94 8.98 11.32
CA THR A 431 0.23 7.87 11.96
C THR A 431 -1.16 7.68 11.35
N ALA A 432 -1.93 8.76 11.19
CA ALA A 432 -3.26 8.70 10.58
C ALA A 432 -3.20 8.22 9.13
N LEU A 433 -2.27 8.73 8.33
CA LEU A 433 -2.11 8.30 6.94
C LEU A 433 -1.81 6.81 6.86
N ASN A 434 -0.90 6.31 7.69
CA ASN A 434 -0.60 4.89 7.73
C ASN A 434 -1.80 4.07 8.23
N LEU A 435 -2.60 4.57 9.17
CA LEU A 435 -3.80 3.90 9.68
C LEU A 435 -5.01 3.96 8.73
N MET A 436 -4.93 4.69 7.61
CA MET A 436 -5.98 4.66 6.59
C MET A 436 -6.22 3.22 6.12
N PRO A 437 -7.48 2.75 6.07
CA PRO A 437 -7.77 1.36 5.73
C PRO A 437 -7.73 1.13 4.22
N VAL A 438 -6.58 1.39 3.59
CA VAL A 438 -6.40 1.41 2.14
C VAL A 438 -5.16 0.61 1.74
N GLY A 439 -5.37 -0.52 1.07
CA GLY A 439 -4.32 -1.21 0.33
C GLY A 439 -3.15 -1.65 1.20
N GLN A 440 -1.93 -1.32 0.79
CA GLN A 440 -0.66 -1.67 1.46
C GLN A 440 -0.30 -0.77 2.65
N LEU A 441 -1.17 0.17 3.03
CA LEU A 441 -0.97 0.94 4.25
C LEU A 441 -1.19 0.06 5.49
N ASP A 442 -0.62 0.47 6.62
CA ASP A 442 -0.73 -0.24 7.89
C ASP A 442 -2.19 -0.50 8.30
N GLY A 443 -3.08 0.47 8.10
CA GLY A 443 -4.52 0.34 8.33
C GLY A 443 -5.20 -0.63 7.37
N GLY A 444 -4.70 -0.72 6.13
CA GLY A 444 -5.13 -1.72 5.16
C GLY A 444 -4.79 -3.13 5.64
N HIS A 445 -3.57 -3.35 6.14
CA HIS A 445 -3.16 -4.61 6.77
C HIS A 445 -4.01 -4.95 8.01
N ILE A 446 -4.34 -3.96 8.85
CA ILE A 446 -5.20 -4.15 10.02
C ILE A 446 -6.61 -4.60 9.61
N VAL A 447 -7.26 -3.90 8.67
CA VAL A 447 -8.62 -4.25 8.22
C VAL A 447 -8.64 -5.58 7.47
N HIS A 448 -7.63 -5.85 6.64
CA HIS A 448 -7.44 -7.14 5.98
C HIS A 448 -7.28 -8.26 7.00
N ALA A 449 -6.42 -8.05 7.99
CA ALA A 449 -6.30 -9.01 9.06
C ALA A 449 -7.65 -9.22 9.77
N MET A 450 -8.39 -8.20 10.16
CA MET A 450 -9.65 -8.36 10.91
C MET A 450 -10.78 -9.01 10.09
N TYR A 451 -10.97 -8.61 8.83
CA TYR A 451 -12.17 -8.96 8.06
C TYR A 451 -11.94 -9.80 6.80
N GLY A 452 -10.67 -10.15 6.53
CA GLY A 452 -10.26 -10.88 5.33
C GLY A 452 -10.13 -9.99 4.10
N GLN A 453 -9.48 -10.52 3.07
CA GLN A 453 -9.06 -9.76 1.90
C GLN A 453 -10.21 -9.05 1.16
N ARG A 454 -11.36 -9.69 1.06
CA ARG A 454 -12.50 -9.13 0.30
C ARG A 454 -13.14 -7.94 0.98
N THR A 455 -13.45 -8.11 2.26
CA THR A 455 -14.07 -7.04 3.04
C THR A 455 -13.10 -5.86 3.13
N ALA A 456 -11.80 -6.12 3.29
CA ALA A 456 -10.79 -5.08 3.26
C ALA A 456 -10.69 -4.36 1.91
N ALA A 457 -10.84 -5.07 0.79
CA ALA A 457 -10.91 -4.43 -0.53
C ALA A 457 -12.13 -3.49 -0.64
N VAL A 458 -13.30 -3.90 -0.12
CA VAL A 458 -14.50 -3.05 -0.08
C VAL A 458 -14.27 -1.83 0.82
N VAL A 459 -13.77 -2.03 2.03
CA VAL A 459 -13.46 -0.96 2.99
C VAL A 459 -12.46 0.03 2.38
N SER A 460 -11.45 -0.47 1.66
CA SER A 460 -10.46 0.36 0.95
C SER A 460 -11.10 1.26 -0.10
N GLN A 461 -12.06 0.74 -0.90
CA GLN A 461 -12.79 1.58 -1.86
C GLN A 461 -13.67 2.62 -1.17
N VAL A 462 -14.36 2.24 -0.09
CA VAL A 462 -15.17 3.17 0.70
C VAL A 462 -14.30 4.25 1.31
N ALA A 463 -13.15 3.91 1.89
CA ALA A 463 -12.23 4.86 2.50
C ALA A 463 -11.64 5.84 1.48
N ARG A 464 -11.25 5.36 0.29
CA ARG A 464 -10.83 6.24 -0.83
C ARG A 464 -11.93 7.21 -1.24
N PHE A 465 -13.15 6.72 -1.38
CA PHE A 465 -14.30 7.55 -1.75
C PHE A 465 -14.63 8.60 -0.69
N LEU A 466 -14.64 8.21 0.59
CA LEU A 466 -14.86 9.14 1.70
C LEU A 466 -13.76 10.19 1.81
N MET A 467 -12.49 9.81 1.60
CA MET A 467 -11.39 10.77 1.57
C MET A 467 -11.49 11.74 0.41
N LEU A 468 -11.94 11.27 -0.76
CA LEU A 468 -12.20 12.15 -1.90
C LEU A 468 -13.31 13.16 -1.57
N ILE A 469 -14.41 12.71 -0.95
CA ILE A 469 -15.47 13.62 -0.48
C ILE A 469 -14.91 14.63 0.53
N LEU A 470 -14.14 14.16 1.51
CA LEU A 470 -13.56 15.02 2.56
C LEU A 470 -12.62 16.07 1.96
N SER A 471 -11.89 15.74 0.89
CA SER A 471 -11.01 16.69 0.21
C SER A 471 -11.72 17.84 -0.49
N PHE A 472 -13.03 17.73 -0.78
CA PHE A 472 -13.83 18.86 -1.27
C PHE A 472 -14.29 19.79 -0.15
N VAL A 473 -14.25 19.33 1.10
CA VAL A 473 -14.59 20.13 2.29
C VAL A 473 -13.33 20.80 2.85
N TYR A 474 -12.21 20.08 2.80
CA TYR A 474 -10.93 20.48 3.37
C TYR A 474 -9.82 20.28 2.34
N ASP A 475 -9.35 21.40 1.78
CA ASP A 475 -8.32 21.43 0.72
C ASP A 475 -7.04 20.68 1.14
N GLU A 476 -6.72 20.67 2.44
CA GLU A 476 -5.56 19.98 3.01
C GLU A 476 -5.52 18.46 2.75
N PHE A 477 -6.67 17.83 2.51
CA PHE A 477 -6.75 16.38 2.23
C PHE A 477 -6.70 16.03 0.75
N PHE A 478 -6.65 17.01 -0.15
CA PHE A 478 -6.68 16.79 -1.60
C PHE A 478 -5.50 15.95 -2.09
N LEU A 479 -4.27 16.31 -1.70
CA LEU A 479 -3.07 15.56 -2.07
C LEU A 479 -3.13 14.11 -1.56
N TRP A 480 -3.65 13.91 -0.35
CA TRP A 480 -3.82 12.59 0.23
C TRP A 480 -4.88 11.77 -0.48
N ALA A 481 -6.02 12.36 -0.82
CA ALA A 481 -7.08 11.71 -1.59
C ALA A 481 -6.54 11.20 -2.94
N ILE A 482 -5.75 12.01 -3.65
CA ILE A 482 -5.08 11.61 -4.90
C ILE A 482 -4.12 10.45 -4.64
N LEU A 483 -3.24 10.55 -3.65
CA LEU A 483 -2.23 9.54 -3.35
C LEU A 483 -2.88 8.17 -3.05
N LEU A 484 -3.98 8.15 -2.28
CA LEU A 484 -4.70 6.94 -1.92
C LEU A 484 -5.33 6.20 -3.12
N LEU A 485 -5.62 6.89 -4.23
CA LEU A 485 -6.13 6.25 -5.46
C LEU A 485 -5.08 5.37 -6.14
N PHE A 486 -3.79 5.70 -5.98
CA PHE A 486 -2.68 4.99 -6.62
C PHE A 486 -2.11 3.85 -5.77
N ILE A 487 -2.47 3.78 -4.48
CA ILE A 487 -2.00 2.69 -3.60
C ILE A 487 -2.68 1.38 -4.04
N PRO A 488 -1.90 0.33 -4.40
CA PRO A 488 -2.46 -0.95 -4.82
C PRO A 488 -3.15 -1.68 -3.67
N SER A 489 -3.96 -2.68 -4.02
CA SER A 489 -4.54 -3.57 -3.01
C SER A 489 -3.45 -4.45 -2.38
N ASP A 490 -3.69 -4.88 -1.14
CA ASP A 490 -2.77 -5.74 -0.41
C ASP A 490 -2.69 -7.16 -1.00
N GLU A 491 -1.61 -7.89 -0.69
CA GLU A 491 -1.44 -9.30 -1.06
C GLU A 491 -2.01 -10.22 0.04
N PRO A 492 -2.73 -11.31 -0.32
CA PRO A 492 -3.29 -12.23 0.67
C PRO A 492 -2.20 -12.97 1.45
N ALA A 493 -2.44 -13.18 2.75
CA ALA A 493 -1.59 -14.04 3.57
C ALA A 493 -1.63 -15.50 3.08
N LEU A 494 -0.59 -16.29 3.39
CA LEU A 494 -0.57 -17.72 3.09
C LEU A 494 -1.76 -18.44 3.74
N ASN A 495 -2.06 -18.13 5.00
CA ASN A 495 -3.29 -18.53 5.66
C ASN A 495 -4.20 -17.32 5.90
N ASP A 496 -5.13 -17.08 4.98
CA ASP A 496 -6.05 -15.94 4.99
C ASP A 496 -7.43 -16.27 5.60
N VAL A 497 -7.67 -17.54 5.93
CA VAL A 497 -8.97 -17.98 6.48
C VAL A 497 -8.96 -17.95 8.00
N SER A 498 -7.80 -18.07 8.64
CA SER A 498 -7.71 -18.11 10.10
C SER A 498 -7.97 -16.73 10.72
N GLU A 499 -8.92 -16.69 11.66
CA GLU A 499 -9.34 -15.47 12.34
C GLU A 499 -8.36 -14.99 13.43
N LEU A 500 -8.56 -13.73 13.82
CA LEU A 500 -7.85 -13.08 14.91
C LEU A 500 -8.44 -13.53 16.26
N ASN A 501 -7.76 -13.14 17.32
CA ASN A 501 -8.25 -13.29 18.68
C ASN A 501 -8.79 -11.95 19.19
N GLY A 502 -9.76 -12.00 20.10
CA GLY A 502 -10.46 -10.81 20.61
C GLY A 502 -9.59 -9.60 21.00
N PRO A 503 -8.45 -9.76 21.71
CA PRO A 503 -7.58 -8.62 22.03
C PRO A 503 -7.04 -7.87 20.81
N ARG A 504 -6.75 -8.57 19.71
CA ARG A 504 -6.32 -7.94 18.46
C ARG A 504 -7.48 -7.24 17.77
N ASP A 505 -8.67 -7.82 17.78
CA ASP A 505 -9.85 -7.15 17.23
C ASP A 505 -10.15 -5.83 17.95
N PHE A 506 -10.04 -5.82 19.28
CA PHE A 506 -10.18 -4.60 20.07
C PHE A 506 -9.12 -3.55 19.70
N LEU A 507 -7.85 -3.95 19.59
CA LEU A 507 -6.76 -3.05 19.20
C LEU A 507 -6.94 -2.51 17.77
N GLY A 508 -7.46 -3.31 16.85
CA GLY A 508 -7.78 -2.88 15.49
C GLY A 508 -8.95 -1.89 15.43
N LEU A 509 -9.99 -2.10 16.23
CA LEU A 509 -11.07 -1.11 16.38
C LEU A 509 -10.56 0.19 17.02
N LEU A 510 -9.67 0.09 18.02
CA LEU A 510 -9.05 1.25 18.65
C LEU A 510 -8.20 2.05 17.67
N SER A 511 -7.44 1.40 16.79
CA SER A 511 -6.63 2.09 15.79
C SER A 511 -7.48 2.78 14.73
N LEU A 512 -8.60 2.19 14.30
CA LEU A 512 -9.58 2.84 13.43
C LEU A 512 -10.27 4.02 14.14
N ALA A 513 -10.58 3.91 15.42
CA ALA A 513 -11.11 5.03 16.20
C ALA A 513 -10.07 6.17 16.32
N LEU A 514 -8.80 5.82 16.56
CA LEU A 514 -7.71 6.79 16.61
C LEU A 514 -7.55 7.53 15.28
N LEU A 515 -7.63 6.83 14.14
CA LEU A 515 -7.62 7.44 12.81
C LEU A 515 -8.69 8.53 12.69
N VAL A 516 -9.92 8.20 13.07
CA VAL A 516 -11.05 9.12 13.02
C VAL A 516 -10.81 10.34 13.92
N LEU A 517 -10.26 10.14 15.12
CA LEU A 517 -9.92 11.23 16.04
C LEU A 517 -8.82 12.16 15.51
N ILE A 518 -7.89 11.64 14.71
CA ILE A 518 -6.82 12.46 14.14
C ILE A 518 -7.31 13.22 12.91
N ILE A 519 -8.03 12.56 11.99
CA ILE A 519 -8.41 13.15 10.69
C ILE A 519 -9.62 14.07 10.81
N LEU A 520 -10.62 13.72 11.62
CA LEU A 520 -11.85 14.49 11.64
C LEU A 520 -11.74 15.74 12.53
N PRO A 521 -12.33 16.86 12.07
CA PRO A 521 -12.45 18.06 12.86
C PRO A 521 -13.39 17.84 14.05
N ALA A 522 -13.16 18.60 15.11
CA ALA A 522 -14.03 18.60 16.28
C ALA A 522 -15.41 19.15 15.92
N PRO A 523 -16.51 18.46 16.29
CA PRO A 523 -17.84 19.03 16.16
C PRO A 523 -17.92 20.39 16.87
N PRO A 524 -18.65 21.39 16.34
CA PRO A 524 -18.71 22.73 16.94
C PRO A 524 -19.14 22.73 18.41
N SER A 525 -20.04 21.82 18.80
CA SER A 525 -20.49 21.65 20.19
C SER A 525 -19.37 21.14 21.10
N TRP A 526 -18.47 20.30 20.60
CA TRP A 526 -17.33 19.79 21.36
C TRP A 526 -16.25 20.85 21.44
N ALA A 527 -15.96 21.54 20.33
CA ALA A 527 -15.03 22.64 20.30
C ALA A 527 -15.43 23.73 21.31
N ALA A 528 -16.69 24.13 21.34
CA ALA A 528 -17.22 25.12 22.30
C ALA A 528 -17.22 24.65 23.77
N MET A 529 -17.23 23.33 24.02
CA MET A 529 -17.15 22.78 25.38
C MET A 529 -15.69 22.67 25.85
N ILE A 530 -14.77 22.39 24.93
CA ILE A 530 -13.35 22.17 25.23
C ILE A 530 -12.61 23.51 25.32
N LEU A 531 -12.85 24.44 24.39
CA LEU A 531 -12.28 25.78 24.36
C LEU A 531 -12.95 26.67 25.40
#